data_AF-A0A8K1CZW3-F1
#
_entry.id   AF-A0A8K1CZW3-F1
#
_cell.length_a   1.000
_cell.length_b   1.000
_cell.length_c   1.000
_cell.angle_alpha   90.00
_cell.angle_beta   90.00
_cell.angle_gamma   90.00
#
_symmetry.space_group_name_H-M   'P 1'
#
loop_
_entity.id
_entity.type
_entity.pdbx_description
1 polymer ?
#
loop_
_entity_poly.entity_id
_entity_poly.type
_entity_poly.pdbx_seq_one_letter_code
_entity_poly.pdbx_strand_id
1 'polypeptide(L)'
;MGSLKYKVFYQAEYEYEDVVILNDNTLRIVPYDGDNQRVIEEILETEPKGYIIRFKDNFGNIVYREKILDPHNKMIIRSKSMVEVYPKVFKDCRIPCSEDLVFTSSSSLIDVDYFKNIASELLKSNTTLDEFLRATVNLVKDRVKYKTGLTDVSTKAHESFE
;
A
#
# COMPACT_ATOMS: atom_id res chain seq x y z
N MET A 1 -4.15 6.02 25.39
CA MET A 1 -4.14 4.64 24.84
C MET A 1 -2.69 4.17 24.80
N GLY A 2 -2.41 2.93 25.20
CA GLY A 2 -1.05 2.37 25.14
C GLY A 2 -0.63 2.07 23.70
N SER A 3 0.68 1.92 23.45
CA SER A 3 1.18 1.43 22.17
C SER A 3 0.97 -0.08 22.04
N LEU A 4 0.74 -0.54 20.81
CA LEU A 4 0.59 -1.95 20.48
C LEU A 4 1.85 -2.42 19.74
N LYS A 5 2.40 -3.57 20.14
CA LYS A 5 3.60 -4.14 19.51
C LYS A 5 3.22 -5.25 18.54
N TYR A 6 3.78 -5.17 17.34
CA TYR A 6 3.59 -6.19 16.31
C TYR A 6 4.92 -6.66 15.75
N LYS A 7 4.97 -7.95 15.41
CA LYS A 7 6.01 -8.52 14.54
C LYS A 7 5.38 -8.76 13.17
N VAL A 8 6.03 -8.26 12.13
CA VAL A 8 5.57 -8.34 10.74
C VAL A 8 6.57 -9.16 9.94
N PHE A 9 6.06 -10.09 9.15
CA PHE A 9 6.86 -10.98 8.32
C PHE A 9 6.32 -10.95 6.90
N TYR A 10 7.23 -10.89 5.93
CA TYR A 10 6.92 -10.99 4.52
C TYR A 10 7.92 -11.96 3.87
N GLN A 11 7.42 -12.80 2.97
CA GLN A 11 8.24 -13.67 2.13
C GLN A 11 7.62 -13.75 0.75
N ALA A 12 8.47 -13.64 -0.28
CA ALA A 12 8.13 -13.96 -1.65
C ALA A 12 9.18 -14.90 -2.23
N GLU A 13 8.73 -15.92 -2.94
CA GLU A 13 9.57 -16.86 -3.65
C GLU A 13 9.26 -16.78 -5.14
N TYR A 14 10.33 -16.72 -5.94
CA TYR A 14 10.27 -16.69 -7.39
C TYR A 14 11.05 -17.88 -7.92
N GLU A 15 10.43 -18.61 -8.84
CA GLU A 15 11.06 -19.67 -9.60
C GLU A 15 11.00 -19.28 -11.07
N TYR A 16 12.15 -19.32 -11.73
CA TYR A 16 12.32 -18.89 -13.11
C TYR A 16 12.45 -20.11 -14.02
N GLU A 17 11.84 -20.04 -15.20
CA GLU A 17 11.94 -21.10 -16.20
C GLU A 17 13.36 -21.23 -16.77
N ASP A 18 14.15 -20.16 -16.71
CA ASP A 18 15.54 -20.11 -17.16
C ASP A 18 16.40 -19.24 -16.23
N VAL A 19 17.72 -19.31 -16.39
CA VAL A 19 18.72 -18.64 -15.56
C VAL A 19 18.60 -17.13 -15.72
N VAL A 20 18.29 -16.46 -14.61
CA VAL A 20 18.33 -15.01 -14.51
C VAL A 20 19.72 -14.57 -14.10
N ILE A 21 20.30 -13.66 -14.89
CA ILE A 21 21.65 -13.09 -14.68
C ILE A 21 21.62 -11.77 -13.92
N LEU A 22 20.45 -11.14 -13.81
CA LEU A 22 20.27 -9.86 -13.14
C LEU A 22 18.84 -9.73 -12.60
N ASN A 23 18.72 -9.52 -11.30
CA ASN A 23 17.52 -8.95 -10.70
C ASN A 23 17.84 -7.55 -10.17
N ASP A 24 16.95 -6.59 -10.42
CA ASP A 24 17.01 -5.24 -9.86
C ASP A 24 15.60 -4.87 -9.37
N ASN A 25 15.37 -5.00 -8.07
CA ASN A 25 14.07 -4.86 -7.45
C ASN A 25 14.00 -3.58 -6.61
N THR A 26 12.86 -2.89 -6.67
CA THR A 26 12.51 -1.83 -5.71
C THR A 26 11.40 -2.33 -4.79
N LEU A 27 11.75 -2.53 -3.52
CA LEU A 27 10.95 -3.24 -2.53
C LEU A 27 10.37 -2.26 -1.50
N ARG A 28 9.04 -2.23 -1.42
CA ARG A 28 8.26 -1.50 -0.40
C ARG A 28 7.56 -2.50 0.52
N ILE A 29 8.38 -3.31 1.20
CA ILE A 29 7.93 -4.51 1.95
C ILE A 29 8.27 -4.43 3.45
N VAL A 30 8.62 -3.24 3.92
CA VAL A 30 8.79 -2.96 5.35
C VAL A 30 7.70 -2.00 5.82
N PRO A 31 7.28 -2.08 7.08
CA PRO A 31 6.26 -1.19 7.62
C PRO A 31 6.67 0.29 7.54
N TYR A 32 5.67 1.15 7.42
CA TYR A 32 5.83 2.61 7.49
C TYR A 32 6.36 3.06 8.86
N ASP A 33 7.22 4.08 8.87
CA ASP A 33 7.77 4.70 10.08
C ASP A 33 7.38 6.18 10.13
N GLY A 34 6.45 6.53 11.01
CA GLY A 34 5.91 7.88 11.14
C GLY A 34 4.88 8.06 12.26
N ASP A 35 3.93 8.97 12.06
CA ASP A 35 3.26 9.60 13.20
C ASP A 35 2.36 8.69 14.06
N ASN A 36 1.89 7.57 13.53
CA ASN A 36 1.06 6.60 14.25
C ASN A 36 1.73 5.23 14.37
N GLN A 37 2.98 5.10 13.93
CA GLN A 37 3.71 3.84 13.95
C GLN A 37 5.22 4.10 13.97
N ARG A 38 5.93 3.51 14.93
CA ARG A 38 7.39 3.53 14.97
C ARG A 38 7.93 2.16 14.60
N VAL A 39 8.91 2.11 13.70
CA VAL A 39 9.65 0.89 13.43
C VAL A 39 10.80 0.76 14.44
N ILE A 40 10.85 -0.39 15.12
CA ILE A 40 11.86 -0.70 16.15
C ILE A 40 13.01 -1.51 15.53
N GLU A 41 12.66 -2.45 14.66
CA GLU A 41 13.60 -3.32 13.97
C GLU A 41 13.05 -3.63 12.57
N GLU A 42 13.96 -3.75 11.61
CA GLU A 42 13.66 -4.11 10.23
C GLU A 42 14.88 -4.78 9.61
N ILE A 43 14.66 -5.93 8.98
CA ILE A 43 15.70 -6.73 8.34
C ILE A 43 15.17 -7.18 6.99
N LEU A 44 15.97 -6.99 5.94
CA LEU A 44 15.74 -7.52 4.60
C LEU A 44 16.83 -8.55 4.29
N GLU A 45 16.42 -9.72 3.82
CA GLU A 45 17.30 -10.80 3.38
C GLU A 45 16.88 -11.28 1.98
N THR A 46 17.86 -11.54 1.11
CA THR A 46 17.64 -12.19 -0.18
C THR A 46 18.51 -13.43 -0.36
N GLU A 47 17.96 -14.42 -1.06
CA GLU A 47 18.65 -15.63 -1.50
C GLU A 47 18.42 -15.81 -3.01
N PRO A 48 19.45 -15.79 -3.86
CA PRO A 48 20.86 -15.52 -3.54
C PRO A 48 21.07 -14.10 -2.98
N LYS A 49 22.21 -13.88 -2.33
CA LYS A 49 22.49 -12.59 -1.68
C LYS A 49 22.75 -11.51 -2.73
N GLY A 50 21.96 -10.44 -2.67
CA GLY A 50 22.15 -9.26 -3.50
C GLY A 50 22.82 -8.09 -2.79
N TYR A 51 23.18 -7.07 -3.57
CA TYR A 51 23.50 -5.74 -3.06
C TYR A 51 22.21 -5.04 -2.64
N ILE A 52 22.17 -4.52 -1.42
CA ILE A 52 20.98 -3.91 -0.84
C ILE A 52 21.28 -2.45 -0.50
N ILE A 53 20.43 -1.54 -0.97
CA ILE A 53 20.43 -0.12 -0.63
C ILE A 53 19.11 0.22 0.05
N ARG A 54 19.17 0.91 1.18
CA ARG A 54 18.00 1.39 1.93
C ARG A 54 17.89 2.90 1.83
N PHE A 55 16.70 3.42 1.52
CA PHE A 55 16.42 4.85 1.46
C PHE A 55 14.96 5.16 1.83
N LYS A 56 14.63 6.44 1.99
CA LYS A 56 13.23 6.90 2.11
C LYS A 56 12.78 7.51 0.79
N ASP A 57 11.58 7.17 0.33
CA ASP A 57 10.99 7.81 -0.85
C ASP A 57 10.36 9.17 -0.50
N ASN A 58 9.79 9.85 -1.51
CA ASN A 58 9.18 11.18 -1.34
C ASN A 58 7.98 11.19 -0.40
N PHE A 59 7.40 10.03 -0.08
CA PHE A 59 6.29 9.88 0.88
C PHE A 59 6.79 9.44 2.26
N GLY A 60 8.12 9.34 2.44
CA GLY A 60 8.74 8.93 3.69
C GLY A 60 8.71 7.42 3.93
N ASN A 61 8.26 6.61 2.96
CA ASN A 61 8.27 5.15 3.08
C ASN A 61 9.71 4.65 3.07
N ILE A 62 10.01 3.65 3.89
CA ILE A 62 11.29 2.94 3.82
C ILE A 62 11.25 2.02 2.60
N VAL A 63 12.22 2.20 1.70
CA VAL A 63 12.34 1.45 0.45
C VAL A 63 13.70 0.80 0.40
N TYR A 64 13.74 -0.44 -0.07
CA TYR A 64 14.97 -1.13 -0.40
C TYR A 64 15.10 -1.25 -1.91
N ARG A 65 16.28 -0.95 -2.46
CA ARG A 65 16.67 -1.39 -3.79
C ARG A 65 17.62 -2.56 -3.66
N GLU A 66 17.34 -3.62 -4.38
CA GLU A 66 18.05 -4.88 -4.29
C GLU A 66 18.55 -5.28 -5.67
N LYS A 67 19.82 -5.70 -5.74
CA LYS A 67 20.45 -6.09 -7.00
C LYS A 67 21.23 -7.40 -6.85
N ILE A 68 20.76 -8.43 -7.54
CA ILE A 68 21.42 -9.74 -7.63
C ILE A 68 22.14 -9.85 -8.97
N LEU A 69 23.41 -10.21 -8.93
CA LEU A 69 24.23 -10.47 -10.12
C LEU A 69 24.59 -11.95 -10.28
N ASP A 70 24.41 -12.74 -9.23
CA ASP A 70 24.69 -14.18 -9.26
C ASP A 70 23.64 -14.87 -10.12
N PRO A 71 24.03 -15.65 -11.15
CA PRO A 71 23.08 -16.40 -11.97
C PRO A 71 22.27 -17.39 -11.12
N HIS A 72 20.93 -17.36 -11.25
CA HIS A 72 20.05 -18.21 -10.44
C HIS A 72 18.73 -18.53 -11.16
N ASN A 73 18.12 -19.64 -10.76
CA ASN A 73 16.76 -20.05 -11.18
C ASN A 73 15.71 -19.83 -10.08
N LYS A 74 16.15 -19.43 -8.89
CA LYS A 74 15.27 -19.21 -7.73
C LYS A 74 15.74 -18.00 -6.95
N MET A 75 14.79 -17.14 -6.58
CA MET A 75 15.02 -15.99 -5.71
C MET A 75 14.02 -16.01 -4.55
N ILE A 76 14.50 -15.80 -3.33
CA ILE A 76 13.67 -15.63 -2.14
C ILE A 76 13.96 -14.28 -1.53
N ILE A 77 12.91 -13.50 -1.27
CA ILE A 77 12.97 -12.21 -0.58
C ILE A 77 12.24 -12.35 0.74
N ARG A 78 12.89 -11.97 1.84
CA ARG A 78 12.30 -12.02 3.19
C ARG A 78 12.47 -10.68 3.90
N SER A 79 11.40 -10.23 4.54
CA SER A 79 11.42 -9.06 5.41
C SER A 79 10.86 -9.44 6.78
N LYS A 80 11.56 -9.01 7.83
CA LYS A 80 11.12 -9.14 9.23
C LYS A 80 11.16 -7.77 9.87
N SER A 81 10.12 -7.41 10.59
CA SER A 81 10.07 -6.12 11.27
C SER A 81 9.36 -6.21 12.61
N MET A 82 9.72 -5.31 13.52
CA MET A 82 9.02 -5.09 14.78
C MET A 82 8.58 -3.63 14.84
N VAL A 83 7.29 -3.39 15.12
CA VAL A 83 6.71 -2.05 15.15
C VAL A 83 5.94 -1.80 16.44
N GLU A 84 5.94 -0.54 16.86
CA GLU A 84 5.01 0.00 17.85
C GLU A 84 3.97 0.87 17.15
N VAL A 85 2.70 0.50 17.26
CA VAL A 85 1.56 1.25 16.71
C VAL A 85 0.94 2.09 17.81
N TYR A 86 0.67 3.35 17.49
CA TYR A 86 0.02 4.33 18.35
C TYR A 86 -1.34 4.68 17.74
N PRO A 87 -2.44 4.00 18.15
CA PRO A 87 -3.76 4.28 17.61
C PRO A 87 -4.10 5.77 17.75
N LYS A 88 -4.38 6.41 16.61
CA LYS A 88 -4.86 7.79 16.59
C LYS A 88 -6.38 7.80 16.59
N VAL A 89 -6.94 8.74 17.35
CA VAL A 89 -8.36 9.05 17.28
C VAL A 89 -8.61 9.77 15.96
N PHE A 90 -9.54 9.26 15.17
CA PHE A 90 -9.99 9.93 13.96
C PHE A 90 -10.62 11.28 14.33
N LYS A 91 -10.17 12.35 13.66
CA LYS A 91 -10.72 13.68 13.84
C LYS A 91 -11.73 13.93 12.73
N ASP A 92 -12.99 13.87 13.09
CA ASP A 92 -14.06 14.20 12.17
C ASP A 92 -14.10 15.71 11.89
N CYS A 93 -14.62 16.07 10.72
CA CYS A 93 -14.75 17.44 10.27
C CYS A 93 -15.98 17.58 9.38
N ARG A 94 -16.56 18.77 9.37
CA ARG A 94 -17.60 19.11 8.40
C ARG A 94 -16.94 19.35 7.05
N ILE A 95 -17.46 18.70 6.01
CA ILE A 95 -16.95 18.84 4.64
C ILE A 95 -17.32 20.24 4.10
N PRO A 96 -16.41 20.95 3.40
CA PRO A 96 -15.06 20.55 3.00
C PRO A 96 -14.03 20.66 4.13
N CYS A 97 -13.16 19.65 4.24
CA CYS A 97 -12.07 19.64 5.20
C CYS A 97 -10.77 20.19 4.59
N SER A 98 -9.74 20.43 5.40
CA SER A 98 -8.41 20.75 4.87
C SER A 98 -7.82 19.51 4.21
N GLU A 99 -7.32 19.63 2.98
CA GLU A 99 -6.84 18.51 2.18
C GLU A 99 -5.37 18.66 1.80
N ASP A 100 -4.69 17.53 1.65
CA ASP A 100 -3.41 17.45 0.96
C ASP A 100 -3.68 17.30 -0.54
N LEU A 101 -3.30 18.31 -1.32
CA LEU A 101 -3.58 18.39 -2.75
C LEU A 101 -2.93 17.25 -3.54
N VAL A 102 -1.89 16.60 -3.01
CA VAL A 102 -1.16 15.51 -3.68
C VAL A 102 -2.07 14.33 -4.04
N PHE A 103 -3.17 14.11 -3.31
CA PHE A 103 -4.08 12.97 -3.51
C PHE A 103 -5.38 13.32 -4.25
N THR A 104 -5.48 14.53 -4.82
CA THR A 104 -6.74 15.02 -5.42
C THR A 104 -6.83 14.81 -6.95
N SER A 105 -5.76 14.30 -7.58
CA SER A 105 -5.67 14.10 -9.03
C SER A 105 -5.79 12.64 -9.43
N SER A 106 -6.25 12.39 -10.66
CA SER A 106 -6.26 11.06 -11.26
C SER A 106 -4.86 10.44 -11.36
N SER A 107 -4.82 9.12 -11.38
CA SER A 107 -3.60 8.31 -11.60
C SER A 107 -3.86 7.24 -12.67
N SER A 108 -2.86 6.44 -13.02
CA SER A 108 -3.00 5.37 -14.02
C SER A 108 -4.08 4.34 -13.69
N LEU A 109 -4.35 4.11 -12.40
CA LEU A 109 -5.32 3.12 -11.92
C LEU A 109 -6.62 3.75 -11.38
N ILE A 110 -6.67 5.08 -11.26
CA ILE A 110 -7.80 5.80 -10.64
C ILE A 110 -8.19 6.98 -11.54
N ASP A 111 -9.38 6.89 -12.11
CA ASP A 111 -10.02 7.99 -12.83
C ASP A 111 -10.98 8.72 -11.88
N VAL A 112 -10.58 9.88 -11.38
CA VAL A 112 -11.40 10.69 -10.47
C VAL A 112 -12.67 11.18 -11.17
N ASP A 113 -12.62 11.48 -12.47
CA ASP A 113 -13.76 12.03 -13.21
C ASP A 113 -14.92 11.04 -13.29
N TYR A 114 -14.62 9.75 -13.46
CA TYR A 114 -15.60 8.67 -13.41
C TYR A 114 -16.40 8.67 -12.09
N PHE A 115 -15.72 8.86 -10.96
CA PHE A 115 -16.34 8.79 -9.64
C PHE A 115 -16.98 10.10 -9.17
N LYS A 116 -16.83 11.22 -9.89
CA LYS A 116 -17.37 12.55 -9.49
C LYS A 116 -18.86 12.54 -9.22
N ASN A 117 -19.64 11.91 -10.10
CA ASN A 117 -21.10 11.86 -9.95
C ASN A 117 -21.50 11.01 -8.73
N ILE A 118 -20.83 9.87 -8.53
CA ILE A 118 -21.06 8.99 -7.38
C ILE A 118 -20.74 9.73 -6.08
N ALA A 119 -19.59 10.40 -6.02
CA ALA A 119 -19.19 11.20 -4.86
C ALA A 119 -20.17 12.35 -4.58
N SER A 120 -20.64 13.03 -5.63
CA SER A 120 -21.62 14.11 -5.52
C SER A 120 -22.96 13.64 -4.94
N GLU A 121 -23.44 12.46 -5.33
CA GLU A 121 -24.65 11.87 -4.74
C GLU A 121 -24.44 11.52 -3.26
N LEU A 122 -23.29 10.93 -2.90
CA LEU A 122 -22.97 10.62 -1.51
C LEU A 122 -22.91 11.89 -0.64
N LEU A 123 -22.36 12.99 -1.14
CA LEU A 123 -22.28 14.26 -0.42
C LEU A 123 -23.64 14.88 -0.09
N LYS A 124 -24.71 14.54 -0.81
CA LYS A 124 -26.06 15.08 -0.51
C LYS A 124 -26.60 14.63 0.86
N SER A 125 -26.19 13.44 1.31
CA SER A 125 -26.72 12.81 2.53
C SER A 125 -25.69 12.67 3.65
N ASN A 126 -24.43 13.07 3.41
CA ASN A 126 -23.33 12.93 4.36
C ASN A 126 -22.59 14.26 4.48
N THR A 127 -22.63 14.86 5.67
CA THR A 127 -22.14 16.25 5.89
C THR A 127 -20.80 16.30 6.62
N THR A 128 -20.44 15.19 7.27
CA THR A 128 -19.16 15.00 7.96
C THR A 128 -18.27 14.02 7.21
N LEU A 129 -16.97 14.08 7.51
CA LEU A 129 -15.99 13.19 6.90
C LEU A 129 -16.21 11.73 7.34
N ASP A 130 -16.55 11.47 8.61
CA ASP A 130 -16.86 10.11 9.09
C ASP A 130 -18.06 9.51 8.35
N GLU A 131 -19.17 10.26 8.22
CA GLU A 131 -20.36 9.84 7.49
C GLU A 131 -20.02 9.50 6.03
N PHE A 132 -19.33 10.42 5.35
CA PHE A 132 -18.97 10.27 3.94
C PHE A 132 -18.05 9.07 3.70
N LEU A 133 -17.03 8.88 4.55
CA LEU A 133 -16.11 7.74 4.46
C LEU A 133 -16.84 6.41 4.70
N ARG A 134 -17.71 6.32 5.70
CA ARG A 134 -18.51 5.11 5.96
C ARG A 134 -19.42 4.79 4.78
N ALA A 135 -20.12 5.79 4.24
CA ALA A 135 -21.00 5.61 3.09
C ALA A 135 -20.22 5.14 1.85
N THR A 136 -19.04 5.70 1.61
CA THR A 136 -18.15 5.30 0.51
C THR A 136 -17.66 3.86 0.67
N VAL A 137 -17.18 3.47 1.86
CA VAL A 137 -16.72 2.10 2.14
C VAL A 137 -17.85 1.08 1.97
N ASN A 138 -19.05 1.40 2.45
CA ASN A 138 -20.21 0.54 2.29
C ASN A 138 -20.61 0.38 0.82
N LEU A 139 -20.61 1.46 0.04
CA LEU A 139 -20.88 1.41 -1.39
C LEU A 139 -19.91 0.46 -2.13
N VAL A 140 -18.61 0.58 -1.84
CA VAL A 140 -17.58 -0.29 -2.43
C VAL A 140 -17.80 -1.74 -2.00
N LYS A 141 -18.03 -2.01 -0.71
CA LYS A 141 -18.30 -3.36 -0.18
C LYS A 141 -19.53 -4.02 -0.83
N ASP A 142 -20.56 -3.23 -1.11
CA ASP A 142 -21.81 -3.75 -1.66
C ASP A 142 -21.69 -4.08 -3.14
N ARG A 143 -20.94 -3.27 -3.90
CA ARG A 143 -20.74 -3.47 -5.35
C ARG A 143 -19.58 -4.42 -5.66
N VAL A 144 -18.43 -4.24 -5.03
CA VAL A 144 -17.21 -4.99 -5.34
C VAL A 144 -17.18 -6.28 -4.53
N LYS A 145 -17.11 -7.43 -5.20
CA LYS A 145 -17.00 -8.74 -4.56
C LYS A 145 -15.59 -9.28 -4.67
N TYR A 146 -15.03 -9.66 -3.53
CA TYR A 146 -13.69 -10.25 -3.49
C TYR A 146 -13.68 -11.62 -4.17
N LYS A 147 -12.93 -11.73 -5.27
CA LYS A 147 -12.72 -12.98 -6.00
C LYS A 147 -11.26 -13.04 -6.47
N THR A 148 -10.58 -14.10 -6.09
CA THR A 148 -9.16 -14.31 -6.43
C THR A 148 -8.98 -14.50 -7.94
N GLY A 149 -7.93 -13.87 -8.50
CA GLY A 149 -7.51 -14.09 -9.89
C GLY A 149 -8.32 -13.35 -10.96
N LEU A 150 -9.24 -12.45 -10.59
CA LEU A 150 -10.01 -11.67 -11.56
C LEU A 150 -9.32 -10.40 -12.04
N THR A 151 -8.39 -9.87 -11.25
CA THR A 151 -7.70 -8.61 -11.52
C THR A 151 -6.21 -8.85 -11.69
N ASP A 152 -5.57 -7.99 -12.47
CA ASP A 152 -4.12 -7.94 -12.62
C ASP A 152 -3.58 -6.55 -12.24
N VAL A 153 -2.28 -6.32 -12.46
CA VAL A 153 -1.59 -5.08 -12.08
C VAL A 153 -2.06 -3.84 -12.87
N SER A 154 -2.81 -4.04 -13.95
CA SER A 154 -3.34 -2.99 -14.82
C SER A 154 -4.84 -2.73 -14.63
N THR A 155 -5.55 -3.59 -13.89
CA THR A 155 -6.98 -3.42 -13.64
C THR A 155 -7.27 -2.11 -12.91
N LYS A 156 -8.15 -1.29 -13.50
CA LYS A 156 -8.48 0.04 -12.97
C LYS A 156 -9.60 -0.01 -11.93
N ALA A 157 -9.69 1.04 -11.12
CA ALA A 157 -10.72 1.16 -10.10
C ALA A 157 -12.15 1.11 -10.67
N HIS A 158 -12.41 1.76 -11.81
CA HIS A 158 -13.73 1.74 -12.44
C HIS A 158 -14.09 0.35 -13.00
N GLU A 159 -13.13 -0.37 -13.58
CA GLU A 159 -13.32 -1.75 -14.07
C GLU A 159 -13.68 -2.71 -12.93
N SER A 160 -13.09 -2.52 -11.75
CA SER A 160 -13.42 -3.33 -10.57
C SER A 160 -14.76 -2.96 -9.92
N PHE A 161 -15.30 -1.79 -10.23
CA PHE A 161 -16.50 -1.23 -9.63
C PHE A 161 -17.79 -1.57 -10.40
N GLU A 162 -17.65 -1.99 -11.65
CA GLU A 162 -18.71 -2.47 -12.54
C GLU A 162 -19.04 -3.96 -12.32
#